data_AF-A0A966VRA0-F1
#
_entry.id   AF-A0A966VRA0-F1
#
_cell.length_a   1.000
_cell.length_b   1.000
_cell.length_c   1.000
_cell.angle_alpha   90.00
_cell.angle_beta   90.00
_cell.angle_gamma   90.00
#
_symmetry.space_group_name_H-M   'P 1'
#
loop_
_entity.id
_entity.type
_entity.pdbx_description
1 polymer ?
#
loop_
_entity_poly.entity_id
_entity_poly.type
_entity_poly.pdbx_seq_one_letter_code
_entity_poly.pdbx_strand_id
1 'polypeptide(L)'
;DGLGDLGRMKRQQEFAGAMLRKATSAGVLLNPVTMLDFINSALDSVVTDQGLSQGDLLTLGKQLRNLSASNVRTLTIPLKYYNYSKNGISGAVLWDPVLAPELFERIKNDDALLDKVKADPSASPSIVDKFKTGSAADNPCKR
;
A
#
# COMPACT_ATOMS: atom_id res chain seq x y z
N ASP A 1 15.97 10.93 13.14
CA ASP A 1 15.08 9.85 13.65
C ASP A 1 15.86 8.54 13.62
N GLY A 2 16.19 7.96 14.78
CA GLY A 2 17.06 6.77 14.91
C GLY A 2 16.45 5.45 14.41
N LEU A 3 15.53 5.49 13.44
CA LEU A 3 14.76 4.34 12.93
C LEU A 3 15.44 3.62 11.75
N GLY A 4 16.57 4.16 11.25
CA GLY A 4 17.34 3.56 10.15
C GLY A 4 16.50 3.29 8.90
N ASP A 5 16.64 2.08 8.35
CA ASP A 5 15.99 1.61 7.12
C ASP A 5 14.46 1.65 7.18
N LEU A 6 13.88 1.39 8.35
CA LEU A 6 12.43 1.43 8.56
C LEU A 6 11.87 2.84 8.48
N GLY A 7 12.64 3.82 8.97
CA GLY A 7 12.31 5.24 8.81
C GLY A 7 12.31 5.66 7.34
N ARG A 8 13.28 5.17 6.55
CA ARG A 8 13.30 5.41 5.09
C ARG A 8 12.11 4.73 4.39
N MET A 9 11.80 3.49 4.74
CA MET A 9 10.66 2.76 4.18
C MET A 9 9.33 3.47 4.48
N LYS A 10 9.15 4.01 5.70
CA LYS A 10 7.96 4.80 6.03
C LYS A 10 7.82 6.01 5.11
N ARG A 11 8.90 6.77 4.88
CA ARG A 11 8.89 7.90 3.95
C ARG A 11 8.61 7.48 2.50
N GLN A 12 9.08 6.32 2.07
CA GLN A 12 8.74 5.75 0.76
C GLN A 12 7.25 5.41 0.64
N GLN A 13 6.65 4.83 1.69
CA GLN A 13 5.21 4.57 1.74
C GLN A 13 4.40 5.87 1.73
N GLU A 14 4.84 6.91 2.45
CA GLU A 14 4.22 8.24 2.43
C GLU A 14 4.29 8.88 1.04
N PHE A 15 5.43 8.76 0.35
CA PHE A 15 5.61 9.24 -1.02
C PHE A 15 4.72 8.50 -2.02
N ALA A 16 4.70 7.16 -1.98
CA ALA A 16 3.82 6.35 -2.81
C ALA A 16 2.34 6.68 -2.55
N GLY A 17 1.95 6.87 -1.28
CA GLY A 17 0.62 7.34 -0.90
C GLY A 17 0.30 8.72 -1.46
N ALA A 18 1.25 9.65 -1.46
CA ALA A 18 1.08 10.98 -2.05
C ALA A 18 0.93 10.94 -3.58
N MET A 19 1.73 10.12 -4.26
CA MET A 19 1.60 9.87 -5.70
C MET A 19 0.22 9.29 -6.03
N LEU A 20 -0.23 8.29 -5.28
CA LEU A 20 -1.56 7.69 -5.43
C LEU A 20 -2.65 8.72 -5.20
N ARG A 21 -2.61 9.53 -4.14
CA ARG A 21 -3.59 10.61 -3.93
C ARG A 21 -3.65 11.59 -5.10
N LYS A 22 -2.51 11.93 -5.69
CA LYS A 22 -2.45 12.82 -6.85
C LYS A 22 -3.06 12.15 -8.07
N ALA A 23 -2.69 10.90 -8.34
CA ALA A 23 -3.22 10.09 -9.43
C ALA A 23 -4.74 9.88 -9.31
N THR A 24 -5.23 9.63 -8.09
CA THR A 24 -6.65 9.39 -7.80
C THR A 24 -7.43 10.68 -7.48
N SER A 25 -6.81 11.86 -7.63
CA SER A 25 -7.52 13.12 -7.39
C SER A 25 -8.56 13.36 -8.48
N ALA A 26 -9.69 13.98 -8.11
CA ALA A 26 -10.81 14.21 -9.03
C ALA A 26 -10.37 14.91 -10.34
N GLY A 27 -9.37 15.79 -10.30
CA GLY A 27 -8.87 16.47 -11.51
C GLY A 27 -8.08 15.59 -12.49
N VAL A 28 -7.46 14.50 -12.02
CA VAL A 28 -6.70 13.56 -12.87
C VAL A 28 -7.62 12.44 -13.36
N LEU A 29 -8.44 11.86 -12.49
CA LEU A 29 -9.31 10.72 -12.85
C LEU A 29 -10.55 11.07 -13.68
N LEU A 30 -11.07 12.30 -13.55
CA LEU A 30 -12.26 12.73 -14.30
C LEU A 30 -11.91 13.25 -15.70
N ASN A 31 -10.62 13.44 -16.02
CA ASN A 31 -10.14 13.89 -17.32
C ASN A 31 -9.32 12.79 -18.01
N PRO A 32 -9.83 12.15 -19.08
CA PRO A 32 -9.13 11.07 -19.76
C PRO A 32 -7.80 11.50 -20.40
N VAL A 33 -7.65 12.77 -20.78
CA VAL A 33 -6.39 13.30 -21.33
C VAL A 33 -5.34 13.40 -20.23
N THR A 34 -5.66 14.07 -19.12
CA THR A 34 -4.74 14.21 -17.97
C THR A 34 -4.32 12.86 -17.39
N MET A 35 -5.22 11.88 -17.41
CA MET A 35 -4.94 10.52 -16.97
C MET A 35 -3.93 9.80 -17.87
N LEU A 36 -4.08 9.94 -19.19
CA LEU A 36 -3.13 9.37 -20.16
C LEU A 36 -1.75 10.03 -20.03
N ASP A 37 -1.69 11.35 -19.88
CA ASP A 37 -0.44 12.08 -19.69
C ASP A 37 0.30 11.65 -18.42
N PHE A 38 -0.45 11.41 -17.33
CA PHE A 38 0.11 10.88 -16.08
C PHE A 38 0.69 9.47 -16.28
N ILE A 39 -0.04 8.57 -16.93
CA ILE A 39 0.42 7.18 -17.20
C ILE A 39 1.68 7.20 -18.05
N ASN A 40 1.70 7.97 -19.14
CA ASN A 40 2.87 8.07 -20.02
C ASN A 40 4.09 8.61 -19.27
N SER A 41 3.92 9.68 -18.49
CA SER A 41 5.01 10.26 -17.69
C SER A 41 5.53 9.29 -16.62
N ALA A 42 4.65 8.50 -16.02
CA ALA A 42 5.02 7.48 -15.05
C ALA A 42 5.83 6.35 -15.72
N LEU A 43 5.45 5.94 -16.94
CA LEU A 43 6.16 4.92 -17.70
C LEU A 43 7.55 5.34 -18.15
N ASP A 44 7.72 6.61 -18.53
CA ASP A 44 9.04 7.15 -18.87
C ASP A 44 10.01 7.11 -17.67
N SER A 45 9.48 6.98 -16.45
CA SER A 45 10.25 6.96 -15.21
C SER A 45 10.49 5.56 -14.64
N VAL A 46 9.96 4.50 -15.26
CA VAL A 46 10.10 3.12 -14.77
C VAL A 46 10.52 2.16 -15.87
N VAL A 47 11.38 1.20 -15.52
CA VAL A 47 11.75 0.11 -16.44
C VAL A 47 10.68 -0.97 -16.33
N THR A 48 9.99 -1.25 -17.43
CA THR A 48 9.01 -2.32 -17.52
C THR A 48 9.61 -3.58 -18.15
N ASP A 49 9.05 -4.74 -17.84
CA ASP A 49 9.36 -5.95 -18.59
C ASP A 49 8.74 -5.90 -20.01
N GLN A 50 9.22 -6.76 -20.91
CA GLN A 50 8.75 -6.79 -22.30
C GLN A 50 7.29 -7.26 -22.45
N GLY A 51 6.74 -7.96 -21.44
CA GLY A 51 5.37 -8.46 -21.44
C GLY A 51 4.35 -7.42 -20.99
N LEU A 52 4.77 -6.33 -20.34
CA LEU A 52 3.90 -5.25 -19.94
C LEU A 52 3.64 -4.30 -21.13
N SER A 53 2.43 -4.36 -21.68
CA SER A 53 2.04 -3.51 -22.80
C SER A 53 1.38 -2.19 -22.34
N GLN A 54 1.33 -1.21 -23.24
CA GLN A 54 0.55 0.02 -23.02
C GLN A 54 -0.94 -0.27 -22.79
N GLY A 55 -1.48 -1.33 -23.40
CA GLY A 55 -2.87 -1.77 -23.23
C GLY A 55 -3.18 -2.28 -21.83
N ASP A 56 -2.25 -2.98 -21.19
CA ASP A 56 -2.38 -3.48 -19.82
C ASP A 56 -2.46 -2.32 -18.83
N LEU A 57 -1.64 -1.28 -19.07
CA LEU A 57 -1.59 -0.09 -18.22
C LEU A 57 -2.81 0.80 -18.39
N LEU A 58 -3.36 0.91 -19.60
CA LEU A 58 -4.67 1.53 -19.84
C LEU A 58 -5.79 0.79 -19.10
N THR A 59 -5.75 -0.54 -19.11
CA THR A 59 -6.73 -1.39 -18.41
C THR A 59 -6.61 -1.21 -16.90
N LEU A 60 -5.40 -1.24 -16.36
CA LEU A 60 -5.10 -0.96 -14.96
C LEU A 60 -5.58 0.44 -14.56
N GLY A 61 -5.25 1.47 -15.36
CA GLY A 61 -5.72 2.83 -15.13
C GLY A 61 -7.25 2.90 -15.04
N LYS A 62 -7.96 2.28 -15.99
CA LYS A 62 -9.44 2.24 -15.96
C LYS A 62 -9.97 1.59 -14.69
N GLN A 63 -9.36 0.51 -14.21
CA GLN A 63 -9.74 -0.13 -12.93
C GLN A 63 -9.49 0.79 -11.74
N LEU A 64 -8.37 1.53 -11.75
CA LEU A 64 -8.02 2.50 -10.71
C LEU A 64 -8.92 3.74 -10.72
N ARG A 65 -9.62 4.05 -11.83
CA ARG A 65 -10.51 5.23 -11.94
C ARG A 65 -11.62 5.25 -10.89
N ASN A 66 -12.09 4.09 -10.45
CA ASN A 66 -13.12 3.99 -9.43
C ASN A 66 -12.54 3.77 -8.01
N LEU A 67 -11.22 3.76 -7.87
CA LEU A 67 -10.54 3.53 -6.61
C LEU A 67 -10.38 4.85 -5.83
N SER A 68 -10.97 4.92 -4.65
CA SER A 68 -10.72 6.01 -3.71
C SER A 68 -9.37 5.81 -3.00
N ALA A 69 -8.60 6.89 -2.80
CA ALA A 69 -7.38 6.87 -2.00
C ALA A 69 -7.60 6.33 -0.57
N SER A 70 -8.81 6.50 0.00
CA SER A 70 -9.18 5.95 1.31
C SER A 70 -9.19 4.42 1.35
N ASN A 71 -9.37 3.78 0.20
CA ASN A 71 -9.43 2.34 0.05
C ASN A 71 -8.05 1.74 -0.26
N VAL A 72 -7.05 2.58 -0.56
CA VAL A 72 -5.68 2.12 -0.77
C VAL A 72 -4.97 2.05 0.57
N ARG A 73 -4.36 0.89 0.83
CA ARG A 73 -3.64 0.61 2.07
C ARG A 73 -2.15 0.48 1.80
N THR A 74 -1.35 1.03 2.71
CA THR A 74 0.10 0.84 2.75
C THR A 74 0.42 0.04 3.99
N LEU A 75 1.35 -0.91 3.91
CA LEU A 75 1.71 -1.72 5.06
C LEU A 75 3.14 -2.23 4.93
N THR A 76 3.69 -2.64 6.07
CA THR A 76 4.95 -3.37 6.15
C THR A 76 4.61 -4.81 6.47
N ILE A 77 5.33 -5.77 5.88
CA ILE A 77 5.22 -7.18 6.28
C ILE A 77 5.41 -7.26 7.81
N PRO A 78 4.50 -7.91 8.57
CA PRO A 78 4.62 -8.01 10.01
C PRO A 78 5.99 -8.52 10.45
N LEU A 79 6.64 -7.80 11.37
CA LEU A 79 7.98 -8.13 11.86
C LEU A 79 7.94 -8.52 13.33
N LYS A 80 8.61 -9.63 13.67
CA LYS A 80 8.89 -10.05 15.05
C LYS A 80 10.09 -9.31 15.63
N TYR A 81 11.15 -9.13 14.83
CA TYR A 81 12.35 -8.39 15.24
C TYR A 81 12.86 -7.49 14.12
N TYR A 82 13.22 -6.26 14.48
CA TYR A 82 13.77 -5.26 13.56
C TYR A 82 15.30 -5.33 13.42
N ASN A 83 15.97 -6.01 14.35
CA ASN A 83 17.41 -6.27 14.31
C ASN A 83 17.67 -7.70 14.81
N TYR A 84 17.46 -8.66 13.92
CA TYR A 84 17.68 -10.07 14.13
C TYR A 84 19.12 -10.44 13.81
N SER A 85 19.71 -11.27 14.68
CA SER A 85 21.01 -11.87 14.44
C SER A 85 20.97 -13.36 14.79
N LYS A 86 21.40 -14.22 13.86
CA LYS A 86 21.52 -15.68 14.05
C LYS A 86 22.49 -16.27 13.04
N ASN A 87 23.26 -17.29 13.45
CA ASN A 87 24.18 -18.04 12.58
C ASN A 87 25.19 -17.14 11.82
N GLY A 88 25.70 -16.08 12.45
CA GLY A 88 26.66 -15.16 11.84
C GLY A 88 26.05 -14.09 10.91
N ILE A 89 24.73 -14.11 10.70
CA ILE A 89 24.00 -13.04 10.02
C ILE A 89 23.55 -12.02 11.07
N SER A 90 23.80 -10.74 10.83
CA SER A 90 23.39 -9.63 11.68
C SER A 90 22.73 -8.52 10.87
N GLY A 91 21.90 -7.70 11.51
CA GLY A 91 21.16 -6.63 10.85
C GLY A 91 19.99 -7.12 9.98
N ALA A 92 19.52 -8.35 10.19
CA ALA A 92 18.36 -8.88 9.48
C ALA A 92 17.05 -8.42 10.12
N VAL A 93 15.94 -8.49 9.37
CA VAL A 93 14.60 -8.42 9.94
C VAL A 93 14.02 -9.82 10.03
N LEU A 94 13.39 -10.15 11.16
CA LEU A 94 12.66 -11.40 11.31
C LEU A 94 11.18 -11.13 11.13
N TRP A 95 10.56 -11.77 10.15
CA TRP A 95 9.12 -11.71 9.94
C TRP A 95 8.36 -12.36 11.10
N ASP A 96 7.18 -11.85 11.38
CA ASP A 96 6.27 -12.47 12.35
C ASP A 96 5.83 -13.85 11.82
N PRO A 97 6.06 -14.95 12.57
CA PRO A 97 5.81 -16.30 12.08
C PRO A 97 4.32 -16.63 11.97
N VAL A 98 3.42 -15.78 12.49
CA VAL A 98 1.97 -15.97 12.43
C VAL A 98 1.35 -14.97 11.46
N LEU A 99 1.62 -13.68 11.67
CA LEU A 99 0.97 -12.61 10.92
C LEU A 99 1.52 -12.46 9.49
N ALA A 100 2.81 -12.75 9.25
CA ALA A 100 3.34 -12.62 7.89
C ALA A 100 2.77 -13.70 6.95
N PRO A 101 2.72 -15.00 7.31
CA PRO A 101 2.04 -16.00 6.49
C PRO A 101 0.55 -15.68 6.30
N GLU A 102 -0.15 -15.23 7.34
CA GLU A 102 -1.57 -14.85 7.21
C GLU A 102 -1.76 -13.70 6.21
N LEU A 103 -0.91 -12.66 6.26
CA LEU A 103 -0.95 -11.56 5.31
C LEU A 103 -0.85 -12.06 3.87
N PHE A 104 0.10 -12.96 3.58
CA PHE A 104 0.28 -13.50 2.23
C PHE A 104 -0.87 -14.38 1.78
N GLU A 105 -1.45 -15.19 2.67
CA GLU A 105 -2.65 -15.97 2.34
C GLU A 105 -3.84 -15.05 2.02
N ARG A 106 -4.04 -13.96 2.78
CA ARG A 106 -5.10 -12.99 2.45
C ARG A 106 -4.88 -12.33 1.09
N ILE A 107 -3.65 -11.90 0.79
CA ILE A 107 -3.32 -11.32 -0.53
C ILE A 107 -3.58 -12.33 -1.65
N LYS A 108 -3.16 -13.58 -1.46
CA LYS A 108 -3.32 -14.65 -2.43
C LYS A 108 -4.79 -14.98 -2.71
N ASN A 109 -5.64 -14.95 -1.68
CA ASN A 109 -7.05 -15.31 -1.78
C ASN A 109 -7.98 -14.09 -2.02
N ASP A 110 -7.41 -12.88 -2.15
CA ASP A 110 -8.15 -11.61 -2.24
C ASP A 110 -9.08 -11.37 -1.03
N ASP A 111 -8.65 -11.79 0.15
CA ASP A 111 -9.37 -11.58 1.40
C ASP A 111 -9.13 -10.17 1.95
N ALA A 112 -10.14 -9.62 2.62
CA ALA A 112 -10.03 -8.31 3.27
C ALA A 112 -8.89 -8.28 4.30
N LEU A 113 -8.03 -7.26 4.25
CA LEU A 113 -6.95 -7.09 5.25
C LEU A 113 -7.45 -6.58 6.61
N LEU A 114 -8.66 -6.00 6.65
CA LEU A 114 -9.26 -5.45 7.85
C LEU A 114 -10.36 -6.38 8.35
N ASP A 115 -10.26 -6.79 9.60
CA ASP A 115 -11.28 -7.63 10.23
C ASP A 115 -12.43 -6.72 10.69
N LYS A 116 -13.64 -6.97 10.17
CA LYS A 116 -14.87 -6.34 10.65
C LYS A 116 -15.42 -7.16 11.79
N VAL A 117 -15.38 -6.63 13.00
CA VAL A 117 -15.96 -7.29 14.17
C VAL A 117 -17.44 -6.94 14.22
N LYS A 118 -18.30 -7.95 14.08
CA LYS A 118 -19.74 -7.81 14.27
C LYS A 118 -20.01 -7.41 15.71
N ALA A 119 -20.76 -6.33 15.91
CA ALA A 119 -21.08 -5.86 17.23
C ALA A 119 -22.07 -6.78 17.96
N ASP A 120 -21.95 -6.81 19.28
CA ASP A 120 -23.07 -7.13 20.16
C ASP A 120 -24.23 -6.14 19.96
N PRO A 121 -25.48 -6.49 20.29
CA PRO A 121 -26.66 -5.64 20.04
C PRO A 121 -26.58 -4.23 20.63
N SER A 122 -25.67 -3.99 21.59
CA SER A 122 -25.51 -2.71 22.29
C SER A 122 -24.26 -1.92 21.89
N ALA A 123 -23.45 -2.40 20.94
CA ALA A 123 -22.22 -1.73 20.52
C ALA A 123 -22.23 -1.35 19.03
N SER A 124 -21.42 -0.36 18.65
CA SER A 124 -21.13 -0.10 17.23
C SER A 124 -20.09 -1.09 16.71
N PRO A 125 -20.17 -1.53 15.44
CA PRO A 125 -19.17 -2.40 14.85
C PRO A 125 -17.79 -1.75 14.88
N SER A 126 -16.76 -2.53 15.20
CA SER A 126 -15.36 -2.07 15.25
C SER A 126 -14.53 -2.72 14.15
N ILE A 127 -13.51 -1.99 13.69
CA ILE A 127 -12.52 -2.49 12.72
C ILE A 127 -11.25 -2.84 13.48
N VAL A 128 -10.76 -4.06 13.28
CA VAL A 128 -9.47 -4.50 13.80
C VAL A 128 -8.47 -4.57 12.65
N ASP A 129 -7.40 -3.79 12.78
CA ASP A 129 -6.26 -3.79 11.86
C ASP A 129 -5.04 -4.40 12.54
N LYS A 130 -4.90 -5.73 12.43
CA LYS A 130 -3.77 -6.46 13.00
C LYS A 130 -2.47 -6.33 12.20
N PHE A 131 -2.55 -5.91 10.94
CA PHE A 131 -1.39 -5.68 10.07
C PHE A 131 -0.85 -4.25 10.20
N LYS A 132 -1.54 -3.38 10.95
CA LYS A 132 -1.16 -1.98 11.19
C LYS A 132 -1.01 -1.21 9.88
N THR A 133 -2.00 -1.34 9.00
CA THR A 133 -2.01 -0.66 7.71
C THR A 133 -2.14 0.86 7.88
N GLY A 134 -1.43 1.62 7.06
CA GLY A 134 -1.73 3.01 6.77
C GLY A 134 -2.74 3.13 5.63
N SER A 135 -3.37 4.29 5.49
CA SER A 135 -4.18 4.63 4.33
C SER A 135 -3.42 5.59 3.41
N ALA A 136 -3.55 5.42 2.10
CA ALA A 136 -3.06 6.44 1.18
C ALA A 136 -3.81 7.77 1.34
N ALA A 137 -5.00 7.79 1.97
CA ALA A 137 -5.66 9.04 2.36
C ALA A 137 -4.93 9.79 3.48
N ASP A 138 -4.08 9.12 4.27
CA ASP A 138 -3.33 9.74 5.36
C ASP A 138 -2.34 10.75 4.79
N ASN A 139 -2.60 12.03 5.03
CA ASN A 139 -1.78 13.12 4.52
C ASN A 139 -0.92 13.73 5.64
N PRO A 140 0.35 13.31 5.78
CA PRO A 140 1.25 13.87 6.78
C PRO A 140 1.59 15.35 6.52
N CYS A 141 1.27 15.89 5.33
CA CYS A 141 1.54 17.27 4.93
C CYS A 141 0.36 18.23 5.19
N LYS A 142 -0.80 17.75 5.65
CA LYS A 142 -1.87 18.63 6.16
C LYS A 142 -1.52 19.05 7.58
N ARG A 143 -0.90 20.23 7.74
CA ARG A 143 -0.95 21.02 8.97
C ARG A 143 -2.00 22.11 8.80
#